data_AF-A0A645IZV0-F1
#
_entry.id   AF-A0A645IZV0-F1
#
_cell.length_a   1.000
_cell.length_b   1.000
_cell.length_c   1.000
_cell.angle_alpha   90.00
_cell.angle_beta   90.00
_cell.angle_gamma   90.00
#
_symmetry.space_group_name_H-M   'P 1'
#
loop_
_entity.id
_entity.type
_entity.pdbx_description
1 polymer ?
#
loop_
_entity_poly.entity_id
_entity_poly.type
_entity_poly.pdbx_seq_one_letter_code
_entity_poly.pdbx_strand_id
1 'polypeptide(L)'
;MSKDLDPFDLICHVAFDMPPLTRRERANNVKKRGYFGKYSETARQVLETLLEKYADEGLSNLESLEVLKVPDVARFGTPVEILKCFGNKRKFMEAIAEMENELYVA
;
A
#
# COMPACT_ATOMS: atom_id res chain seq x y z
N MET A 1 -0.09 -15.21 22.53
CA MET A 1 -0.27 -15.50 21.10
C MET A 1 -1.08 -14.36 20.50
N SER A 2 -0.45 -13.18 20.40
CA SER A 2 -1.08 -11.96 19.92
C SER A 2 -0.88 -11.92 18.43
N LYS A 3 -1.78 -12.56 17.67
CA LYS A 3 -1.78 -12.42 16.21
C LYS A 3 -2.31 -11.03 15.93
N ASP A 4 -1.48 -10.25 15.25
CA ASP A 4 -1.70 -8.92 14.73
C ASP A 4 -3.12 -8.78 14.15
N LEU A 5 -4.05 -8.29 14.98
CA LEU A 5 -5.31 -7.76 14.50
C LEU A 5 -4.94 -6.49 13.73
N ASP A 6 -5.26 -6.46 12.43
CA ASP A 6 -5.17 -5.24 11.63
C ASP A 6 -5.93 -4.15 12.42
N PRO A 7 -5.40 -2.92 12.54
CA PRO A 7 -6.11 -1.83 13.23
C PRO A 7 -7.57 -1.66 12.78
N PHE A 8 -7.89 -2.10 11.56
CA PHE A 8 -9.25 -2.19 11.04
C PHE A 8 -10.13 -3.27 11.69
N ASP A 9 -9.58 -4.45 12.02
CA ASP A 9 -10.32 -5.52 12.70
C ASP A 9 -10.82 -5.06 14.07
N LEU A 10 -10.06 -4.18 14.73
CA LEU A 10 -10.40 -3.61 16.03
C LEU A 10 -11.51 -2.56 15.96
N ILE A 11 -11.57 -1.78 14.86
CA ILE A 11 -12.61 -0.74 14.65
C ILE A 11 -13.92 -1.38 14.15
N CYS A 12 -13.85 -2.38 13.26
CA CYS A 12 -15.03 -3.05 12.74
C CYS A 12 -15.72 -3.98 13.76
N HIS A 13 -15.00 -4.52 14.74
CA HIS A 13 -15.62 -5.35 15.80
C HIS A 13 -16.59 -4.57 16.70
N VAL A 14 -16.50 -3.24 16.76
CA VAL A 14 -17.27 -2.43 17.72
C VAL A 14 -18.50 -1.77 17.07
N ALA A 15 -18.52 -1.58 15.76
CA ALA A 15 -19.41 -0.59 15.18
C ALA A 15 -20.68 -1.14 14.49
N PHE A 16 -20.63 -2.11 13.57
CA PHE A 16 -21.82 -2.43 12.76
C PHE A 16 -21.79 -3.85 12.18
N ASP A 17 -22.94 -4.55 12.22
CA ASP A 17 -23.25 -5.86 11.61
C ASP A 17 -23.18 -5.89 10.05
N MET A 18 -22.26 -5.15 9.44
CA MET A 18 -21.94 -5.24 8.01
C MET A 18 -20.56 -5.89 7.82
N PRO A 19 -20.38 -6.76 6.81
CA PRO A 19 -19.06 -7.29 6.53
C PRO A 19 -18.13 -6.13 6.16
N PRO A 20 -16.99 -5.98 6.85
CA PRO A 20 -16.00 -4.97 6.51
C PRO A 20 -15.58 -5.10 5.04
N LEU A 21 -15.29 -3.99 4.35
CA LEU A 21 -14.68 -4.04 3.02
C LEU A 21 -13.45 -4.94 3.08
N THR A 22 -13.36 -5.89 2.16
CA THR A 22 -12.18 -6.73 1.99
C THR A 22 -10.99 -5.86 1.58
N ARG A 23 -9.76 -6.31 1.85
CA ARG A 23 -8.53 -5.62 1.42
C ARG A 23 -8.53 -5.32 -0.08
N ARG A 24 -9.06 -6.24 -0.87
CA ARG A 24 -9.20 -6.11 -2.32
C ARG A 24 -10.21 -5.03 -2.72
N GLU A 25 -11.30 -4.88 -1.99
CA GLU A 25 -12.26 -3.80 -2.22
C GLU A 25 -11.66 -2.43 -1.90
N ARG A 26 -10.92 -2.31 -0.78
CA ARG A 26 -10.18 -1.07 -0.44
C ARG A 26 -9.17 -0.71 -1.52
N ALA A 27 -8.36 -1.68 -1.94
CA ALA A 27 -7.38 -1.49 -3.03
C ALA A 27 -8.05 -1.03 -4.34
N ASN A 28 -9.19 -1.64 -4.70
CA ASN A 28 -9.94 -1.25 -5.89
C ASN A 28 -10.50 0.17 -5.79
N ASN A 29 -10.97 0.60 -4.61
CA ASN A 29 -11.45 1.96 -4.40
C ASN A 29 -10.33 2.99 -4.61
N VAL A 30 -9.13 2.73 -4.08
CA VAL A 30 -7.95 3.60 -4.31
C VAL A 30 -7.62 3.71 -5.80
N LYS A 31 -7.59 2.59 -6.53
CA LYS A 31 -7.35 2.58 -7.99
C LYS A 31 -8.40 3.40 -8.75
N LYS A 32 -9.69 3.21 -8.43
CA LYS A 32 -10.80 3.92 -9.08
C LYS A 32 -10.74 5.44 -8.90
N ARG A 33 -10.28 5.92 -7.74
CA ARG A 33 -10.12 7.35 -7.44
C ARG A 33 -8.95 7.99 -8.19
N GLY A 34 -8.05 7.18 -8.76
CA GLY A 34 -6.90 7.68 -9.51
C GLY A 34 -5.86 8.39 -8.65
N TYR A 35 -5.79 8.08 -7.35
CA TYR A 35 -4.93 8.77 -6.38
C TYR A 35 -3.47 8.85 -6.83
N PHE A 36 -2.96 7.80 -7.47
CA PHE A 36 -1.56 7.74 -7.90
C PHE A 36 -1.22 8.57 -9.14
N GLY A 37 -2.19 9.29 -9.73
CA GLY A 37 -1.96 10.16 -10.89
C GLY A 37 -0.97 11.32 -10.64
N LYS A 38 -0.67 11.63 -9.37
CA LYS A 38 0.32 12.63 -8.97
C LYS A 38 1.78 12.16 -9.03
N TYR A 39 2.02 10.86 -9.21
CA TYR A 39 3.35 10.26 -9.25
C TYR A 39 3.85 10.11 -10.69
N SER A 40 5.17 10.04 -10.86
CA SER A 40 5.77 9.66 -12.16
C SER A 40 5.34 8.25 -12.56
N GLU A 41 5.44 7.92 -13.85
CA GLU A 41 4.97 6.64 -14.39
C GLU A 41 5.52 5.43 -13.60
N THR A 42 6.84 5.38 -13.39
CA THR A 42 7.49 4.30 -12.64
C THR A 42 7.08 4.30 -11.16
N ALA A 43 7.01 5.46 -10.50
CA ALA A 43 6.59 5.54 -9.10
C ALA A 43 5.13 5.08 -8.93
N ARG A 44 4.25 5.44 -9.87
CA ARG A 44 2.86 4.96 -9.92
C ARG A 44 2.80 3.45 -10.07
N GLN A 45 3.55 2.86 -11.02
CA GLN A 45 3.58 1.40 -11.22
C GLN A 45 4.08 0.64 -9.99
N VAL A 46 5.06 1.21 -9.28
CA VAL A 46 5.53 0.67 -8.00
C VAL A 46 4.39 0.70 -6.97
N LEU A 47 3.72 1.84 -6.77
CA LEU A 47 2.60 1.95 -5.82
C LEU A 47 1.43 1.03 -6.18
N GLU A 48 1.08 0.91 -7.46
CA GLU A 48 0.03 -0.02 -7.92
C GLU A 48 0.38 -1.48 -7.63
N THR A 49 1.66 -1.86 -7.82
CA THR A 49 2.13 -3.21 -7.50
C THR A 49 2.08 -3.46 -5.98
N LEU A 50 2.50 -2.48 -5.18
CA LEU A 50 2.43 -2.57 -3.72
C LEU A 50 0.98 -2.67 -3.21
N LEU A 51 0.06 -1.94 -3.84
CA LEU A 51 -1.36 -1.97 -3.56
C LEU A 51 -1.99 -3.35 -3.90
N GLU A 52 -1.53 -3.99 -4.97
CA GLU A 52 -1.93 -5.37 -5.29
C GLU A 52 -1.39 -6.36 -4.26
N LYS A 53 -0.12 -6.25 -3.88
CA LYS A 53 0.45 -7.06 -2.81
C LYS A 53 -0.28 -6.89 -1.48
N TYR A 54 -0.69 -5.67 -1.14
CA TYR A 54 -1.55 -5.42 0.03
C TYR A 54 -2.86 -6.21 -0.05
N ALA A 55 -3.51 -6.20 -1.21
CA ALA A 55 -4.78 -6.87 -1.40
C ALA A 55 -4.69 -8.38 -1.16
N ASP A 56 -3.54 -8.99 -1.50
CA ASP A 56 -3.30 -10.43 -1.39
C ASP A 56 -2.65 -10.83 -0.05
N GLU A 57 -1.66 -10.08 0.43
CA GLU A 57 -0.77 -10.47 1.55
C GLU A 57 -0.95 -9.61 2.83
N GLY A 58 -1.56 -8.41 2.75
CA GLY A 58 -1.71 -7.47 3.88
C GLY A 58 -0.56 -6.45 4.05
N LEU A 59 -0.63 -5.62 5.10
CA LEU A 59 0.28 -4.46 5.31
C LEU A 59 1.66 -4.79 5.88
N SER A 60 1.84 -5.96 6.49
CA SER A 60 3.02 -6.30 7.32
C SER A 60 4.37 -6.14 6.60
N ASN A 61 4.36 -6.08 5.27
CA ASN A 61 5.55 -5.97 4.42
C ASN A 61 5.73 -4.60 3.75
N LEU A 62 4.78 -3.66 3.86
CA LEU A 62 4.79 -2.41 3.08
C LEU A 62 5.60 -1.26 3.71
N GLU A 63 5.68 -1.22 5.04
CA GLU A 63 6.42 -0.17 5.76
C GLU A 63 7.95 -0.40 5.79
N SER A 64 8.44 -1.47 5.15
CA SER A 64 9.86 -1.81 5.11
C SER A 64 10.45 -1.58 3.72
N LEU A 65 11.70 -1.11 3.67
CA LEU A 65 12.46 -1.03 2.41
C LEU A 65 12.72 -2.41 1.78
N GLU A 66 12.56 -3.50 2.53
CA GLU A 66 12.64 -4.85 1.98
C GLU A 66 11.59 -5.10 0.90
N VAL A 67 10.48 -4.35 0.91
CA VAL A 67 9.46 -4.42 -0.14
C VAL A 67 10.01 -4.09 -1.53
N LEU A 68 11.05 -3.26 -1.60
CA LEU A 68 11.71 -2.89 -2.85
C LEU A 68 12.52 -4.04 -3.47
N LYS A 69 12.80 -5.09 -2.69
CA LYS A 69 13.54 -6.28 -3.14
C LYS A 69 12.62 -7.41 -3.57
N VAL A 70 11.32 -7.30 -3.32
CA VAL A 70 10.34 -8.30 -3.78
C VAL A 70 10.38 -8.37 -5.30
N PRO A 71 10.36 -9.57 -5.93
CA PRO A 71 10.46 -9.70 -7.38
C PRO A 71 9.50 -8.80 -8.18
N ASP A 72 8.25 -8.67 -7.72
CA ASP A 72 7.22 -7.83 -8.37
C ASP A 72 7.58 -6.34 -8.39
N VAL A 73 8.36 -5.88 -7.41
CA VAL A 73 8.81 -4.49 -7.28
C VAL A 73 10.21 -4.30 -7.87
N ALA A 74 11.09 -5.26 -7.67
CA ALA A 74 12.47 -5.26 -8.16
C ALA A 74 12.57 -5.21 -9.69
N ARG A 75 11.51 -5.62 -10.42
CA ARG A 75 11.42 -5.44 -11.88
C ARG A 75 11.47 -3.98 -12.33
N PHE A 76 11.17 -3.02 -11.44
CA PHE A 76 11.23 -1.58 -11.73
C PHE A 76 12.61 -0.97 -11.52
N GLY A 77 13.59 -1.75 -11.05
CA GLY A 77 14.98 -1.32 -10.87
C GLY A 77 15.54 -1.70 -9.50
N THR A 78 16.77 -1.25 -9.24
CA THR A 78 17.37 -1.40 -7.92
C THR A 78 16.62 -0.56 -6.87
N PRO A 79 16.68 -0.90 -5.57
CA PRO A 79 16.04 -0.10 -4.53
C PRO A 79 16.42 1.38 -4.58
N VAL A 80 17.67 1.70 -4.93
CA VAL A 80 18.14 3.08 -5.06
C VAL A 80 17.49 3.81 -6.24
N GLU A 81 17.31 3.15 -7.38
CA GLU A 81 16.63 3.73 -8.54
C GLU A 81 15.15 3.97 -8.26
N ILE A 82 14.49 3.00 -7.62
CA ILE A 82 13.08 3.15 -7.22
C ILE A 82 12.93 4.34 -6.28
N LEU A 83 13.77 4.46 -5.25
CA LEU A 83 13.73 5.60 -4.32
C LEU A 83 13.94 6.95 -5.02
N LYS A 84 14.73 6.99 -6.10
CA LYS A 84 14.90 8.21 -6.91
C LYS A 84 13.64 8.59 -7.68
N CYS A 85 12.80 7.63 -8.09
CA CYS A 85 11.51 7.90 -8.73
C CYS A 85 10.55 8.67 -7.81
N PHE A 86 10.68 8.47 -6.48
CA PHE A 86 9.96 9.24 -5.45
C PHE A 86 10.73 10.51 -5.03
N GLY A 87 11.97 10.68 -5.50
CA GLY A 87 12.89 11.75 -5.13
C GLY A 87 13.88 11.35 -4.04
N ASN A 88 13.41 10.70 -2.97
CA ASN A 88 14.27 10.13 -1.92
C ASN A 88 13.51 9.13 -1.03
N LYS A 89 14.23 8.48 -0.11
CA LYS A 89 13.67 7.56 0.89
C LYS A 89 12.50 8.16 1.67
N ARG A 90 12.60 9.42 2.12
CA ARG A 90 11.56 10.06 2.93
C ARG A 90 10.27 10.19 2.11
N LYS A 91 10.35 10.68 0.87
CA LYS A 91 9.20 10.80 -0.03
C LYS A 91 8.58 9.44 -0.40
N PHE A 92 9.40 8.39 -0.51
CA PHE A 92 8.88 7.04 -0.66
C PHE A 92 8.05 6.62 0.55
N MET A 93 8.58 6.78 1.76
CA MET A 93 7.83 6.45 2.99
C MET A 93 6.56 7.30 3.15
N GLU A 94 6.62 8.59 2.79
CA GLU A 94 5.44 9.46 2.73
C GLU A 94 4.38 8.89 1.75
N ALA A 95 4.79 8.43 0.57
CA ALA A 95 3.89 7.83 -0.41
C ALA A 95 3.26 6.52 0.08
N ILE A 96 3.99 5.70 0.85
CA ILE A 96 3.44 4.49 1.48
C ILE A 96 2.40 4.86 2.54
N ALA A 97 2.73 5.78 3.46
CA ALA A 97 1.80 6.21 4.50
C ALA A 97 0.53 6.85 3.91
N GLU A 98 0.67 7.62 2.83
CA GLU A 98 -0.46 8.14 2.09
C GLU A 98 -1.32 7.04 1.44
N MET A 99 -0.70 6.04 0.81
CA MET A 99 -1.41 4.90 0.24
C MET A 99 -2.21 4.14 1.32
N GLU A 100 -1.61 3.93 2.48
CA GLU A 100 -2.28 3.31 3.63
C GLU A 100 -3.46 4.16 4.11
N ASN A 101 -3.28 5.46 4.24
CA ASN A 101 -4.38 6.36 4.60
C ASN A 101 -5.53 6.29 3.57
N GLU A 102 -5.21 6.29 2.28
CA GLU A 102 -6.21 6.17 1.21
C GLU A 102 -6.96 4.83 1.25
N LEU A 103 -6.31 3.74 1.68
CA LEU A 103 -6.96 2.45 1.89
C LEU A 103 -8.00 2.52 3.02
N TYR A 104 -7.78 3.33 4.06
CA TYR A 104 -8.67 3.44 5.22
C TYR A 104 -9.71 4.56 5.10
N VAL A 105 -9.50 5.53 4.21
CA VAL A 105 -10.51 6.54 3.81
C VAL A 105 -11.48 5.96 2.75
N ALA A 106 -11.23 4.73 2.27
CA ALA A 106 -11.97 4.09 1.18
C ALA A 106 -13.33 3.51 1.57
#